data_AF-A0A937QEM9-F1
#
_entry.id   AF-A0A937QEM9-F1
#
_cell.length_a   1.000
_cell.length_b   1.000
_cell.length_c   1.000
_cell.angle_alpha   90.00
_cell.angle_beta   90.00
_cell.angle_gamma   90.00
#
_symmetry.space_group_name_H-M   'P 1'
#
loop_
_entity.id
_entity.type
_entity.pdbx_description
1 polymer ?
#
loop_
_entity_poly.entity_id
_entity_poly.type
_entity_poly.pdbx_seq_one_letter_code
_entity_poly.pdbx_strand_id
1 'polypeptide(L)'
;MDKRTEYLIKEKIDRWLFISTGKMKITRHDGSTFAPGDVVYSGSVVDVFWKGLIEPFLEEDIQEVFDEVGAECRDNDIDASIPLEEAANLLRGRVWRVYNRMAYVDQRLRTRRSKEKPPLRDVQQKADHMVKFIDGQLEAAKALYSRDALEQE
;
A
#
# COMPACT_ATOMS: atom_id res chain seq x y z
N MET A 1 12.39 2.37 10.90
CA MET A 1 11.41 2.68 9.84
C MET A 1 11.16 1.38 9.08
N ASP A 2 9.91 1.05 8.73
CA ASP A 2 9.55 -0.26 8.16
C ASP A 2 10.10 -0.43 6.73
N LYS A 3 10.91 -1.49 6.53
CA LYS A 3 11.57 -1.80 5.27
C LYS A 3 10.58 -2.13 4.15
N ARG A 4 9.44 -2.77 4.46
CA ARG A 4 8.41 -3.09 3.44
C ARG A 4 7.80 -1.82 2.87
N THR A 5 7.43 -0.88 3.74
CA THR A 5 6.93 0.44 3.34
C THR A 5 7.93 1.23 2.52
N GLU A 6 9.21 1.26 2.93
CA GLU A 6 10.26 1.97 2.20
C GLU A 6 10.49 1.39 0.80
N TYR A 7 10.54 0.07 0.69
CA TYR A 7 10.68 -0.62 -0.59
C TYR A 7 9.50 -0.30 -1.51
N LEU A 8 8.25 -0.41 -1.01
CA LEU A 8 7.05 -0.11 -1.79
C LEU A 8 7.07 1.34 -2.32
N ILE A 9 7.38 2.31 -1.44
CA ILE A 9 7.48 3.72 -1.84
C ILE A 9 8.57 3.90 -2.88
N LYS A 10 9.78 3.42 -2.62
CA LYS A 10 10.93 3.64 -3.51
C LYS A 10 10.71 3.02 -4.89
N GLU A 11 10.28 1.77 -4.92
CA GLU A 11 10.25 0.98 -6.14
C GLU A 11 8.96 1.15 -6.95
N LYS A 12 7.83 1.47 -6.31
CA LYS A 12 6.53 1.59 -7.00
C LYS A 12 6.05 3.02 -7.16
N ILE A 13 6.43 3.93 -6.26
CA ILE A 13 5.95 5.32 -6.25
C ILE A 13 7.03 6.29 -6.74
N ASP A 14 8.21 6.30 -6.10
CA ASP A 14 9.25 7.29 -6.39
C ASP A 14 9.88 7.14 -7.77
N ARG A 15 9.88 5.91 -8.33
CA ARG A 15 10.33 5.67 -9.71
C ARG A 15 9.63 6.58 -10.72
N TRP A 16 8.37 6.94 -10.48
CA TRP A 16 7.60 7.83 -11.36
C TRP A 16 8.21 9.21 -11.53
N LEU A 17 9.00 9.70 -10.56
CA LEU A 17 9.71 10.97 -10.69
C LEU A 17 10.72 10.98 -11.85
N PHE A 18 11.12 9.81 -12.35
CA PHE A 18 12.04 9.62 -13.45
C PHE A 18 11.35 9.29 -14.79
N ILE A 19 10.02 9.36 -14.88
CA ILE A 19 9.27 9.03 -16.11
C ILE A 19 9.77 9.77 -17.36
N SER A 20 10.19 11.03 -17.22
CA SER A 20 10.70 11.86 -18.34
C SER A 20 12.08 11.44 -18.86
N THR A 21 12.73 10.46 -18.25
CA THR A 21 14.04 9.97 -18.69
C THR A 21 13.95 8.74 -19.60
N GLY A 22 12.73 8.22 -19.87
CA GLY A 22 12.48 7.06 -20.71
C GLY A 22 13.03 5.73 -20.18
N LYS A 23 13.76 5.74 -19.05
CA LYS A 23 14.39 4.57 -18.43
C LYS A 23 13.53 3.90 -17.36
N MET A 24 12.29 4.35 -17.19
CA MET A 24 11.42 3.82 -16.14
C MET A 24 10.75 2.51 -16.59
N LYS A 25 10.95 1.46 -15.78
CA LYS A 25 10.14 0.25 -15.81
C LYS A 25 9.42 0.11 -14.49
N ILE A 26 8.09 -0.01 -14.54
CA ILE A 26 7.24 -0.28 -13.39
C ILE A 26 6.69 -1.68 -13.54
N THR A 27 6.91 -2.51 -12.52
CA THR A 27 6.29 -3.83 -12.42
C THR A 27 5.03 -3.70 -11.58
N ARG A 28 3.89 -4.06 -12.17
CA ARG A 28 2.61 -4.20 -11.49
C ARG A 28 2.61 -5.44 -10.58
N HIS A 29 1.56 -5.59 -9.79
CA HIS A 29 1.42 -6.70 -8.86
C HIS A 29 1.34 -8.06 -9.58
N ASP A 30 0.63 -8.11 -10.71
CA ASP A 30 0.54 -9.28 -11.60
C ASP A 30 1.84 -9.67 -12.33
N GLY A 31 2.97 -9.03 -12.00
CA GLY A 31 4.27 -9.24 -12.64
C GLY A 31 4.40 -8.58 -14.02
N SER A 32 3.33 -8.02 -14.58
CA SER A 32 3.39 -7.33 -15.86
C SER A 32 4.19 -6.03 -15.72
N THR A 33 4.92 -5.67 -16.78
CA THR A 33 5.75 -4.46 -16.78
C THR A 33 5.21 -3.41 -17.71
N PHE A 34 5.20 -2.17 -17.23
CA PHE A 34 4.87 -0.98 -17.99
C PHE A 34 6.11 -0.10 -18.08
N ALA A 35 6.53 0.17 -19.32
CA ALA A 35 7.56 1.15 -19.64
C ALA A 35 6.90 2.30 -20.40
N PRO A 36 6.41 3.34 -19.72
CA PRO A 36 6.07 4.57 -20.41
C PRO A 36 7.40 5.10 -20.96
N GLY A 37 7.60 5.06 -22.28
CA GLY A 37 8.79 5.61 -22.95
C GLY A 37 8.87 7.13 -22.77
N ASP A 38 8.76 7.90 -23.84
CA ASP A 38 8.68 9.37 -23.76
C ASP A 38 7.26 9.86 -23.39
N VAL A 39 6.46 9.01 -22.75
CA VAL A 39 5.04 9.28 -22.50
C VAL A 39 4.89 10.32 -21.41
N VAL A 40 4.23 11.41 -21.77
CA VAL A 40 3.98 12.52 -20.86
C VAL A 40 2.94 12.07 -19.81
N TYR A 41 3.18 12.37 -18.52
CA TYR A 41 2.26 12.06 -17.40
C TYR A 41 0.88 12.78 -17.48
N SER A 42 -0.06 12.26 -18.27
CA SER A 42 -1.42 12.80 -18.50
C SER A 42 -2.39 11.71 -18.93
N GLY A 43 -3.70 11.98 -18.83
CA GLY A 43 -4.74 11.06 -19.28
C GLY A 43 -4.58 9.68 -18.64
N SER A 44 -4.53 8.63 -19.48
CA SER A 44 -4.43 7.24 -19.04
C SER A 44 -3.19 6.92 -18.19
N VAL A 45 -2.10 7.68 -18.30
CA VAL A 45 -0.90 7.48 -17.45
C VAL A 45 -1.16 7.89 -16.00
N VAL A 46 -1.95 8.93 -15.79
CA VAL A 46 -2.40 9.35 -14.44
C VAL A 46 -3.34 8.30 -13.87
N ASP A 47 -4.23 7.75 -14.71
CA ASP A 47 -5.10 6.64 -14.31
C ASP A 47 -4.29 5.42 -13.87
N VAL A 48 -3.27 5.01 -14.62
CA VAL A 48 -2.40 3.89 -14.24
C VAL A 48 -1.73 4.13 -12.88
N PHE A 49 -1.26 5.35 -12.60
CA PHE A 49 -0.64 5.65 -11.31
C PHE A 49 -1.62 5.54 -10.15
N TRP A 50 -2.87 5.98 -10.34
CA TRP A 50 -3.86 6.09 -9.28
C TRP A 50 -4.85 4.93 -9.20
N LYS A 51 -4.89 4.02 -10.17
CA LYS A 51 -5.84 2.92 -10.25
C LYS A 51 -5.10 1.59 -10.31
N GLY A 52 -5.14 0.83 -9.22
CA GLY A 52 -4.71 -0.57 -9.18
C GLY A 52 -3.20 -0.78 -9.21
N LEU A 53 -2.41 0.28 -9.06
CA LEU A 53 -0.95 0.15 -8.99
C LEU A 53 -0.50 -0.28 -7.60
N ILE A 54 -1.03 0.35 -6.56
CA ILE A 54 -0.53 0.23 -5.18
C ILE A 54 -1.47 -0.61 -4.33
N GLU A 55 -2.77 -0.56 -4.61
CA GLU A 55 -3.78 -1.27 -3.83
C GLU A 55 -3.48 -2.78 -3.70
N PRO A 56 -3.15 -3.53 -4.77
CA PRO A 56 -2.89 -4.96 -4.64
C PRO A 56 -1.67 -5.30 -3.76
N PHE A 57 -0.62 -4.47 -3.81
CA PHE A 57 0.55 -4.66 -2.93
C PHE A 57 0.23 -4.34 -1.48
N LEU A 58 -0.65 -3.38 -1.21
CA LEU A 58 -1.09 -3.10 0.16
C LEU A 58 -1.97 -4.23 0.68
N GLU A 59 -2.89 -4.73 -0.13
CA GLU A 59 -3.79 -5.83 0.24
C GLU A 59 -3.02 -7.11 0.60
N GLU A 60 -2.07 -7.52 -0.25
CA GLU A 60 -1.21 -8.69 0.00
C GLU A 60 -0.38 -8.49 1.28
N ASP A 61 0.33 -7.36 1.41
CA ASP A 61 1.15 -7.10 2.60
C ASP A 61 0.31 -7.04 3.89
N ILE A 62 -0.93 -6.56 3.84
CA ILE A 62 -1.83 -6.53 5.01
C ILE A 62 -2.17 -7.95 5.44
N GLN A 63 -2.49 -8.82 4.50
CA GLN A 63 -2.80 -10.23 4.77
C GLN A 63 -1.58 -10.95 5.36
N GLU A 64 -0.42 -10.81 4.72
CA GLU A 64 0.83 -11.42 5.19
C GLU A 64 1.19 -10.98 6.61
N VAL A 65 1.04 -9.69 6.94
CA VAL A 65 1.35 -9.19 8.29
C VAL A 65 0.42 -9.81 9.34
N PHE A 66 -0.88 -9.96 9.05
CA PHE A 66 -1.78 -10.59 10.00
C PHE A 66 -1.53 -12.09 10.15
N ASP A 67 -1.23 -12.79 9.06
CA ASP A 67 -0.87 -14.21 9.11
C ASP A 67 0.43 -14.44 9.88
N GLU A 68 1.46 -13.60 9.65
CA GLU A 68 2.74 -13.65 10.38
C GLU A 68 2.54 -13.42 11.89
N VAL A 69 1.78 -12.39 12.26
CA VAL A 69 1.51 -12.07 13.67
C VAL A 69 0.67 -13.17 14.33
N GLY A 70 -0.39 -13.64 13.67
CA GLY A 70 -1.25 -14.68 14.20
C GLY A 70 -0.53 -16.02 14.38
N ALA A 71 0.29 -16.42 13.38
CA ALA A 71 1.11 -17.61 13.47
C ALA A 71 2.12 -17.52 14.63
N GLU A 72 2.83 -16.39 14.76
CA GLU A 72 3.78 -16.19 15.86
C GLU A 72 3.08 -16.27 17.23
N CYS A 73 1.88 -15.67 17.37
CA CYS A 73 1.12 -15.77 18.61
C CYS A 73 0.71 -17.21 18.94
N ARG A 74 0.18 -17.95 17.94
CA ARG A 74 -0.20 -19.36 18.11
C ARG A 74 1.00 -20.21 18.52
N ASP A 75 2.12 -20.07 17.81
CA ASP A 75 3.31 -20.90 17.99
C ASP A 75 3.96 -20.68 19.38
N ASN A 76 3.64 -19.55 20.04
CA ASN A 76 4.11 -19.21 21.38
C ASN A 76 3.01 -19.24 22.48
N ASP A 77 1.80 -19.73 22.19
CA ASP A 77 0.63 -19.72 23.11
C ASP A 77 0.31 -18.33 23.70
N ILE A 78 0.37 -17.30 22.84
CA ILE A 78 0.01 -15.93 23.16
C ILE A 78 -1.38 -15.63 22.58
N ASP A 79 -2.21 -14.92 23.34
CA ASP A 79 -3.47 -14.39 22.82
C ASP A 79 -3.19 -13.37 21.70
N ALA A 80 -3.60 -13.71 20.48
CA ALA A 80 -3.37 -12.92 19.28
C ALA A 80 -4.18 -11.61 19.24
N SER A 81 -5.18 -11.43 20.11
CA SER A 81 -6.11 -10.28 20.07
C SER A 81 -5.39 -8.93 20.12
N ILE A 82 -4.47 -8.76 21.09
CA ILE A 82 -3.73 -7.51 21.28
C ILE A 82 -2.67 -7.31 20.18
N PRO A 83 -1.79 -8.29 19.88
CA PRO A 83 -0.80 -8.14 18.81
C PRO A 83 -1.41 -7.83 17.44
N LEU A 84 -2.54 -8.45 17.09
CA LEU A 84 -3.25 -8.17 15.84
C LEU A 84 -3.80 -6.73 15.81
N GLU A 85 -4.33 -6.21 16.92
CA GLU A 85 -4.77 -4.81 16.99
C GLU A 85 -3.61 -3.82 16.84
N GLU A 86 -2.46 -4.12 17.44
CA GLU A 86 -1.25 -3.31 17.28
C GLU A 86 -0.76 -3.33 15.83
N ALA A 87 -0.74 -4.50 15.19
CA ALA A 87 -0.43 -4.65 13.78
C ALA A 87 -1.37 -3.83 12.89
N ALA A 88 -2.67 -3.88 13.16
CA ALA A 88 -3.67 -3.08 12.43
C ALA A 88 -3.39 -1.57 12.56
N ASN A 89 -3.06 -1.07 13.76
CA ASN A 89 -2.72 0.33 13.96
C ASN A 89 -1.48 0.76 13.16
N LEU A 90 -0.45 -0.08 13.10
CA LEU A 90 0.74 0.19 12.29
C LEU A 90 0.42 0.19 10.79
N LEU A 91 -0.40 -0.76 10.33
CA LEU A 91 -0.86 -0.85 8.95
C LEU A 91 -1.69 0.36 8.52
N ARG A 92 -2.58 0.86 9.39
CA ARG A 92 -3.34 2.11 9.13
C ARG A 92 -2.40 3.29 8.92
N GLY A 93 -1.39 3.46 9.78
CA GLY A 93 -0.36 4.49 9.63
C GLY A 93 0.45 4.34 8.33
N ARG A 94 0.75 3.10 7.92
CA ARG A 94 1.43 2.78 6.67
C ARG A 94 0.60 3.19 5.45
N VAL A 95 -0.68 2.84 5.39
CA VAL A 95 -1.61 3.20 4.31
C VAL A 95 -1.60 4.71 4.06
N TRP A 96 -1.73 5.50 5.13
CA TRP A 96 -1.68 6.96 5.04
C TRP A 96 -0.37 7.48 4.47
N ARG A 97 0.77 6.92 4.92
CA ARG A 97 2.09 7.31 4.42
C ARG A 97 2.24 7.05 2.93
N VAL A 98 1.80 5.88 2.48
CA VAL A 98 1.88 5.46 1.07
C VAL A 98 1.05 6.39 0.19
N TYR A 99 -0.23 6.62 0.52
CA TYR A 99 -1.08 7.50 -0.28
C TYR A 99 -0.65 8.96 -0.26
N ASN A 100 -0.20 9.48 0.88
CA ASN A 100 0.36 10.84 0.95
C ASN A 100 1.60 10.98 0.06
N ARG A 101 2.44 9.94 -0.01
CA ARG A 101 3.59 9.94 -0.92
C ARG A 101 3.16 9.89 -2.39
N MET A 102 2.12 9.12 -2.73
CA MET A 102 1.54 9.14 -4.07
C MET A 102 1.06 10.55 -4.45
N ALA A 103 0.31 11.22 -3.56
CA ALA A 103 -0.17 12.59 -3.79
C ALA A 103 0.97 13.58 -4.01
N TYR A 104 2.06 13.45 -3.25
CA TYR A 104 3.26 14.26 -3.43
C TYR A 104 3.91 14.04 -4.79
N VAL A 105 4.10 12.77 -5.20
CA VAL A 105 4.70 12.44 -6.51
C VAL A 105 3.82 12.93 -7.65
N ASP A 106 2.51 12.70 -7.57
CA ASP A 106 1.53 13.22 -8.53
C ASP A 106 1.60 14.76 -8.66
N GLN A 107 1.65 15.50 -7.55
CA GLN A 107 1.82 16.95 -7.57
C GLN A 107 3.12 17.35 -8.28
N ARG A 108 4.24 16.67 -8.00
CA ARG A 108 5.53 16.94 -8.65
C ARG A 108 5.45 16.71 -10.15
N LEU A 109 4.80 15.64 -10.59
CA LEU A 109 4.63 15.31 -12.00
C LEU A 109 3.71 16.30 -12.72
N ARG A 110 2.63 16.74 -12.08
CA ARG A 110 1.75 17.79 -12.60
C ARG A 110 2.42 19.17 -12.63
N THR A 111 3.28 19.48 -11.65
CA THR A 111 4.02 20.76 -11.59
C THR A 111 4.95 20.92 -12.80
N ARG A 112 5.57 19.83 -13.30
CA ARG A 112 6.43 19.88 -14.50
C ARG A 112 5.70 20.37 -15.76
N ARG A 113 4.36 20.39 -15.76
CA ARG A 113 3.52 20.83 -16.88
C ARG A 113 2.89 22.21 -16.67
N SER A 114 3.00 22.78 -15.48
CA SER A 114 2.29 23.99 -15.09
C SER A 114 3.28 25.06 -14.65
N LYS A 115 2.93 26.33 -14.91
CA LYS A 115 3.69 27.47 -14.37
C LYS A 115 3.48 27.63 -12.86
N GLU A 116 2.39 27.07 -12.34
CA GLU A 116 1.99 27.14 -10.94
C GLU A 116 1.98 25.75 -10.29
N LYS A 117 2.30 25.69 -9.00
CA LYS A 117 2.26 24.46 -8.20
C LYS A 117 0.81 24.07 -7.93
N PRO A 118 0.30 22.97 -8.51
CA PRO A 118 -1.08 22.56 -8.30
C PRO A 118 -1.27 22.00 -6.89
N PRO A 119 -2.50 21.97 -6.34
CA PRO A 119 -2.76 21.41 -5.02
C PRO A 119 -2.46 19.90 -4.97
N LEU A 120 -2.17 19.40 -3.77
CA LEU A 120 -2.08 17.95 -3.52
C LEU A 120 -3.45 17.31 -3.82
N ARG A 121 -3.44 16.11 -4.38
CA ARG A 121 -4.66 15.34 -4.52
C ARG A 121 -5.10 14.90 -3.12
N ASP A 122 -6.40 15.04 -2.84
CA ASP A 122 -7.00 14.46 -1.64
C ASP A 122 -6.98 12.94 -1.74
N VAL A 123 -6.48 12.28 -0.70
CA VAL A 123 -6.35 10.83 -0.62
C VAL A 123 -7.25 10.20 0.43
N GLN A 124 -8.06 11.00 1.13
CA GLN A 124 -8.93 10.56 2.22
C GLN A 124 -9.76 9.34 1.82
N GLN A 125 -10.50 9.44 0.72
CA GLN A 125 -11.36 8.34 0.25
C GLN A 125 -10.59 7.04 0.00
N LYS A 126 -9.39 7.12 -0.61
CA LYS A 126 -8.56 5.94 -0.89
C LYS A 126 -7.97 5.34 0.38
N ALA A 127 -7.51 6.20 1.29
CA ALA A 127 -7.01 5.77 2.59
C ALA A 127 -8.12 5.08 3.38
N ASP A 128 -9.31 5.67 3.47
CA ASP A 128 -10.46 5.12 4.19
C ASP A 128 -10.92 3.78 3.62
N HIS A 129 -10.92 3.61 2.30
CA HIS A 129 -11.23 2.33 1.68
C HIS A 129 -10.24 1.23 2.11
N MET A 130 -8.94 1.54 2.13
CA MET A 130 -7.92 0.58 2.53
C MET A 130 -7.92 0.35 4.05
N VAL A 131 -8.26 1.35 4.86
CA VAL A 131 -8.47 1.18 6.31
C VAL A 131 -9.63 0.23 6.58
N LYS A 132 -10.76 0.35 5.86
CA LYS A 132 -11.86 -0.61 5.96
C LYS A 132 -11.44 -2.03 5.57
N PHE A 133 -10.55 -2.17 4.59
CA PHE A 133 -9.96 -3.46 4.25
C PHE A 133 -9.14 -4.04 5.42
N ILE A 134 -8.28 -3.21 6.05
CA ILE A 134 -7.54 -3.61 7.26
C ILE A 134 -8.50 -4.07 8.36
N ASP A 135 -9.57 -3.33 8.62
CA ASP A 135 -10.54 -3.68 9.65
C ASP A 135 -11.22 -5.02 9.37
N GLY A 136 -11.58 -5.28 8.11
CA GLY A 136 -12.13 -6.58 7.71
C GLY A 136 -11.14 -7.74 7.86
N GLN A 137 -9.87 -7.53 7.51
CA GLN A 137 -8.83 -8.54 7.69
C GLN A 137 -8.49 -8.77 9.16
N LEU A 138 -8.52 -7.73 10.00
CA LEU A 138 -8.31 -7.86 11.44
C LEU A 138 -9.36 -8.77 12.08
N GLU A 139 -10.64 -8.56 11.77
CA GLU A 139 -11.71 -9.40 12.32
C GLU A 139 -11.60 -10.85 11.83
N ALA A 140 -11.23 -11.05 10.56
CA ALA A 140 -10.97 -12.38 10.02
C ALA A 140 -9.78 -13.07 10.73
N ALA A 141 -8.68 -12.36 10.94
CA ALA A 141 -7.50 -12.88 11.63
C ALA A 141 -7.79 -13.20 13.09
N LYS A 142 -8.51 -12.33 13.81
CA LYS A 142 -8.94 -12.59 15.20
C LYS A 142 -9.80 -13.84 15.30
N ALA A 143 -10.72 -14.05 14.37
CA ALA A 143 -11.54 -15.26 14.35
C ALA A 143 -10.69 -16.51 14.11
N LEU A 144 -9.76 -16.45 13.14
CA LEU A 144 -8.87 -17.56 12.79
C LEU A 144 -7.92 -17.95 13.93
N TYR A 145 -7.35 -16.97 14.62
CA TYR A 145 -6.38 -17.18 15.69
C TYR A 145 -6.97 -17.07 17.10
N SER A 146 -8.30 -17.15 17.22
CA SER A 146 -8.96 -17.20 18.53
C SER A 146 -8.64 -18.51 19.25
N ARG A 147 -8.49 -18.48 20.58
CA ARG A 147 -8.22 -19.67 21.38
C ARG A 147 -9.25 -20.79 21.16
N ASP A 148 -10.52 -20.44 21.00
CA ASP A 148 -11.60 -21.39 20.76
C ASP A 148 -11.47 -22.12 19.41
N ALA A 149 -10.82 -21.51 18.41
CA ALA A 149 -10.55 -22.14 17.12
C ALA A 149 -9.34 -23.10 17.17
N LEU A 150 -8.40 -22.87 18.10
CA LEU A 150 -7.17 -23.66 18.24
C LEU A 150 -7.35 -24.93 19.08
N GLU A 151 -8.43 -25.03 19.88
CA GLU A 151 -8.76 -26.22 20.68
C GLU A 151 -9.53 -27.31 19.89
N GLN A 152 -9.87 -27.07 18.62
CA GLN A 152 -10.63 -28.00 17.77
C GLN A 152 -9.77 -28.81 16.78
N GLU A 153 -8.44 -28.67 16.83
CA GLU A 153 -7.46 -29.37 15.97
C GLU A 153 -6.59 -30.34 16.78
#